data_AF-A0A559MAM8-F1
#
_entry.id   AF-A0A559MAM8-F1
#
_cell.length_a   1.000
_cell.length_b   1.000
_cell.length_c   1.000
_cell.angle_alpha   90.00
_cell.angle_beta   90.00
_cell.angle_gamma   90.00
#
_symmetry.space_group_name_H-M   'P 1'
#
loop_
_entity.id
_entity.type
_entity.pdbx_description
1 polymer ?
#
loop_
_entity_poly.entity_id
_entity_poly.type
_entity_poly.pdbx_seq_one_letter_code
_entity_poly.pdbx_strand_id
1 'polypeptide(L)'
;MAGVITINFKVMKNGIADLAMKSPLYLPGPVEPHYGPGRYLTFEGFSVDQHGKQHYMDVTVAYRQTILRCIEYLRRFGYSDYQVYLLLSCAPVQGHIAGIVDIPKFGSPFHFQRRELCLHDSWVSY
;
A
#
# COMPACT_ATOMS: atom_id res chain seq x y z
N MET A 1 -3.82 -20.12 -9.64
CA MET A 1 -3.82 -20.03 -11.11
C MET A 1 -2.75 -20.97 -11.63
N ALA A 2 -3.06 -21.81 -12.62
CA ALA A 2 -2.03 -22.65 -13.26
C ALA A 2 -1.28 -21.80 -14.30
N GLY A 3 0.03 -22.00 -14.41
CA GLY A 3 0.88 -21.23 -15.34
C GLY A 3 2.22 -21.90 -15.57
N VAL A 4 2.97 -21.41 -16.54
CA VAL A 4 4.31 -21.87 -16.90
C VAL A 4 5.29 -20.72 -16.68
N ILE A 5 6.37 -20.97 -15.95
CA ILE A 5 7.42 -19.98 -15.67
C ILE A 5 8.71 -20.48 -16.31
N THR A 6 9.34 -19.63 -17.13
CA THR A 6 10.69 -19.90 -17.68
C THR A 6 11.71 -19.15 -16.83
N ILE A 7 12.66 -19.86 -16.24
CA ILE A 7 13.66 -19.30 -15.33
C ILE A 7 15.05 -19.47 -15.95
N ASN A 8 15.85 -18.39 -15.96
CA ASN A 8 17.28 -18.44 -16.26
C ASN A 8 18.05 -18.23 -14.95
N PHE A 9 19.03 -19.10 -14.68
CA PHE A 9 19.81 -19.05 -13.45
C PHE A 9 21.30 -18.90 -13.77
N LYS A 10 21.97 -17.97 -13.08
CA LYS A 10 23.41 -17.74 -13.14
C LYS A 10 23.96 -17.67 -11.72
N VAL A 11 25.00 -18.45 -11.45
CA VAL A 11 25.69 -18.45 -10.14
C VAL A 11 26.81 -17.42 -10.16
N MET A 12 26.84 -16.57 -9.14
CA MET A 12 27.97 -15.70 -8.85
C MET A 12 28.78 -16.31 -7.71
N LYS A 13 30.00 -16.80 -8.01
CA LYS A 13 30.93 -17.28 -6.98
C LYS A 13 31.28 -16.11 -6.06
N ASN A 14 31.29 -16.34 -4.75
CA ASN A 14 31.55 -15.32 -3.71
C ASN A 14 30.59 -14.10 -3.69
N GLY A 15 29.44 -14.16 -4.38
CA GLY A 15 28.54 -13.00 -4.51
C GLY A 15 28.02 -12.42 -3.18
N ILE A 16 27.91 -13.21 -2.11
CA ILE A 16 27.49 -12.72 -0.79
C ILE A 16 28.55 -11.76 -0.19
N ALA A 17 29.83 -12.08 -0.35
CA ALA A 17 30.92 -11.23 0.11
C ALA A 17 31.05 -9.99 -0.77
N ASP A 18 30.95 -10.15 -2.09
CA ASP A 18 31.12 -9.06 -3.06
C ASP A 18 29.96 -8.04 -3.00
N LEU A 19 28.73 -8.49 -2.76
CA LEU A 19 27.55 -7.63 -2.68
C LEU A 19 27.26 -7.13 -1.25
N ALA A 20 27.88 -7.74 -0.22
CA ALA A 20 27.66 -7.44 1.19
C ALA A 20 26.16 -7.42 1.60
N MET A 21 25.33 -8.24 0.94
CA MET A 21 23.88 -8.24 1.14
C MET A 21 23.43 -9.32 2.13
N LYS A 22 22.55 -8.95 3.07
CA LYS A 22 21.86 -9.88 3.99
C LYS A 22 20.48 -10.33 3.46
N SER A 23 19.87 -9.51 2.60
CA SER A 23 18.52 -9.73 2.06
C SER A 23 18.57 -9.91 0.55
N PRO A 24 17.63 -10.67 -0.05
CA PRO A 24 17.56 -10.84 -1.49
C PRO A 24 17.29 -9.50 -2.18
N LEU A 25 17.95 -9.29 -3.32
CA LEU A 25 17.72 -8.16 -4.22
C LEU A 25 17.03 -8.68 -5.48
N TYR A 26 16.03 -7.96 -5.97
CA TYR A 26 15.39 -8.23 -7.25
C TYR A 26 15.25 -6.93 -8.04
N LEU A 27 15.33 -7.06 -9.37
CA LEU A 27 15.03 -5.96 -10.29
C LEU A 27 13.69 -6.29 -10.95
N PRO A 28 12.64 -5.44 -10.77
CA PRO A 28 11.37 -5.66 -11.45
C PRO A 28 11.54 -5.55 -12.97
N GLY A 29 10.66 -6.22 -13.71
CA GLY A 29 10.65 -6.16 -15.17
C GLY A 29 10.24 -4.76 -15.68
N PRO A 30 10.57 -4.41 -16.94
CA PRO A 30 10.37 -3.06 -17.48
C PRO A 30 8.90 -2.71 -17.77
N VAL A 31 7.97 -3.67 -17.72
CA VAL A 31 6.55 -3.47 -18.04
C VAL A 31 5.73 -3.58 -16.77
N GLU A 32 5.77 -2.53 -15.96
CA GLU A 32 4.78 -2.34 -14.90
C GLU A 32 3.52 -1.70 -15.51
N PRO A 33 2.31 -2.11 -15.08
CA PRO A 33 1.06 -1.45 -15.47
C PRO A 33 1.02 -0.05 -14.86
N HIS A 34 1.66 0.91 -15.53
CA HIS A 34 1.64 2.31 -15.17
C HIS A 34 0.31 2.91 -15.60
N TYR A 35 -0.52 3.28 -14.63
CA TYR A 35 -1.67 4.13 -14.89
C TYR A 35 -1.22 5.59 -14.80
N GLY A 36 -1.79 6.46 -15.65
CA GLY A 36 -1.40 7.87 -15.67
C GLY A 36 -1.64 8.58 -14.32
N PRO A 37 -0.91 9.66 -14.00
CA PRO A 37 -0.93 10.33 -12.70
C PRO A 37 -2.31 10.89 -12.30
N GLY A 38 -3.23 11.09 -13.25
CA GLY A 38 -4.60 11.53 -12.98
C GLY A 38 -5.63 10.40 -12.80
N ARG A 39 -5.21 9.13 -12.79
CA ARG A 39 -6.12 7.97 -12.70
C ARG A 39 -6.07 7.25 -11.35
N TYR A 40 -5.46 7.85 -10.34
CA TYR A 40 -5.36 7.28 -9.01
C TYR A 40 -6.24 8.05 -8.03
N LEU A 41 -7.12 7.34 -7.35
CA LEU A 41 -7.79 7.77 -6.14
C LEU A 41 -6.89 7.45 -4.95
N THR A 42 -6.40 8.48 -4.28
CA THR A 42 -5.50 8.33 -3.13
C THR A 42 -6.26 8.50 -1.82
N PHE A 43 -6.19 7.50 -0.97
CA PHE A 43 -6.72 7.56 0.39
C PHE A 43 -5.57 7.69 1.39
N GLU A 44 -5.75 8.54 2.40
CA GLU A 44 -4.83 8.69 3.53
C GLU A 44 -5.47 8.17 4.80
N GLY A 45 -4.72 7.48 5.66
CA GLY A 45 -5.15 7.05 6.99
C GLY A 45 -4.09 7.37 8.05
N PHE A 46 -4.54 7.54 9.29
CA PHE A 46 -3.70 7.94 10.42
C PHE A 46 -3.56 6.81 11.44
N SER A 47 -2.50 6.82 12.24
CA SER A 47 -2.23 5.86 13.33
C SER A 47 -3.13 6.11 14.56
N VAL A 48 -4.44 6.11 14.34
CA VAL A 48 -5.47 6.28 15.37
C VAL A 48 -6.42 5.09 15.29
N ASP A 49 -6.59 4.39 16.41
CA ASP A 49 -7.53 3.28 16.51
C ASP A 49 -8.99 3.75 16.43
N GLN A 50 -9.87 2.81 16.10
CA GLN A 50 -11.34 2.98 16.18
C GLN A 50 -11.86 3.42 17.57
N HIS A 51 -11.06 3.21 18.62
CA HIS A 51 -11.36 3.63 19.99
C HIS A 51 -10.75 5.01 20.34
N GLY A 52 -10.18 5.72 19.36
CA GLY A 52 -9.54 7.03 19.56
C GLY A 52 -8.16 6.96 20.22
N LYS A 53 -7.62 5.77 20.49
CA LYS A 53 -6.26 5.60 21.00
C LYS A 53 -5.26 5.83 19.89
N GLN A 54 -4.31 6.71 20.12
CA GLN A 54 -3.24 7.00 19.19
C GLN A 54 -2.06 6.05 19.42
N HIS A 55 -1.58 5.42 18.34
CA HIS A 55 -0.41 4.55 18.38
C HIS A 55 0.80 5.26 17.83
N TYR A 56 1.94 5.03 18.47
CA TYR A 56 3.20 5.67 18.11
C TYR A 56 3.87 4.92 16.95
N MET A 57 4.00 5.59 15.80
CA MET A 57 4.67 5.09 14.59
C MET A 57 4.13 3.75 14.06
N ASP A 58 2.83 3.46 14.25
CA ASP A 58 2.24 2.21 13.80
C ASP A 58 1.68 2.33 12.36
N VAL A 59 2.49 1.86 11.40
CA VAL A 59 2.12 1.80 9.98
C VAL A 59 0.92 0.88 9.76
N THR A 60 0.76 -0.15 10.59
CA THR A 60 -0.29 -1.17 10.44
C THR A 60 -1.65 -0.56 10.74
N VAL A 61 -1.74 0.21 11.83
CA VAL A 61 -2.97 0.93 12.19
C VAL A 61 -3.30 1.99 11.14
N ALA A 62 -2.32 2.78 10.72
CA ALA A 62 -2.51 3.78 9.67
C ALA A 62 -3.03 3.16 8.37
N TYR A 63 -2.51 2.00 7.97
CA TYR A 63 -2.98 1.30 6.79
C TYR A 63 -4.40 0.75 6.94
N ARG A 64 -4.72 0.17 8.10
CA ARG A 64 -6.07 -0.32 8.39
C ARG A 64 -7.10 0.80 8.27
N GLN A 65 -6.80 1.98 8.81
CA GLN A 65 -7.68 3.15 8.68
C GLN A 65 -7.80 3.63 7.23
N THR A 66 -6.72 3.57 6.45
CA THR A 66 -6.74 3.90 5.02
C THR A 66 -7.69 2.98 4.26
N ILE A 67 -7.66 1.68 4.53
CA ILE A 67 -8.55 0.69 3.91
C ILE A 67 -10.00 0.92 4.31
N LEU A 68 -10.29 1.23 5.59
CA LEU A 68 -11.65 1.51 6.04
C LEU A 68 -12.25 2.73 5.33
N ARG A 69 -11.46 3.81 5.17
CA ARG A 69 -11.88 5.01 4.40
C ARG A 69 -12.16 4.69 2.93
N CYS A 70 -11.33 3.83 2.35
CA CYS A 70 -11.54 3.35 0.98
C CYS A 70 -12.85 2.54 0.84
N ILE A 71 -13.14 1.65 1.79
CA ILE A 71 -14.39 0.88 1.82
C ILE A 71 -15.60 1.81 1.97
N GLU A 72 -15.56 2.79 2.87
CA GLU A 72 -16.63 3.79 3.03
C GLU A 72 -16.89 4.61 1.77
N TYR A 73 -15.83 4.95 1.02
CA TYR A 73 -15.96 5.66 -0.25
C TYR A 73 -16.64 4.78 -1.30
N LEU A 74 -16.15 3.56 -1.50
CA LEU A 74 -16.70 2.64 -2.50
C LEU A 74 -18.12 2.17 -2.16
N ARG A 75 -18.47 2.12 -0.87
CA ARG A 75 -19.84 1.85 -0.42
C ARG A 75 -20.85 2.88 -0.93
N ARG A 76 -20.45 4.15 -1.14
CA ARG A 76 -21.33 5.18 -1.71
C ARG A 76 -21.74 4.90 -3.15
N PHE A 77 -20.95 4.10 -3.87
CA PHE A 77 -21.24 3.66 -5.24
C PHE A 77 -22.05 2.36 -5.29
N GLY A 78 -22.51 1.84 -4.14
CA GLY A 78 -23.39 0.66 -4.06
C GLY A 78 -22.68 -0.68 -3.91
N TYR A 79 -21.35 -0.70 -3.76
CA TYR A 79 -20.61 -1.93 -3.47
C TYR A 79 -20.83 -2.41 -2.03
N SER A 80 -20.90 -3.72 -1.82
CA SER A 80 -20.91 -4.30 -0.47
C SER A 80 -19.51 -4.36 0.13
N ASP A 81 -19.42 -4.31 1.47
CA ASP A 81 -18.13 -4.31 2.18
C ASP A 81 -17.25 -5.52 1.79
N TYR A 82 -17.86 -6.69 1.56
CA TYR A 82 -17.18 -7.90 1.11
C TYR A 82 -16.67 -7.80 -0.33
N GLN A 83 -17.45 -7.20 -1.23
CA GLN A 83 -17.04 -6.98 -2.61
C GLN A 83 -15.82 -6.05 -2.67
N VAL A 84 -15.83 -4.98 -1.88
CA VAL A 84 -14.70 -4.05 -1.82
C VAL A 84 -13.46 -4.73 -1.24
N TYR A 85 -13.60 -5.51 -0.17
CA TYR A 85 -12.48 -6.25 0.42
C TYR A 85 -11.84 -7.23 -0.58
N LEU A 86 -12.68 -7.95 -1.34
CA LEU A 86 -12.21 -8.84 -2.39
C LEU A 86 -11.54 -8.07 -3.54
N LEU A 87 -12.11 -6.93 -3.94
CA LEU A 87 -11.55 -6.04 -4.96
C LEU A 87 -10.16 -5.54 -4.55
N LEU A 88 -10.01 -5.06 -3.31
CA LEU A 88 -8.71 -4.59 -2.78
C LEU A 88 -7.66 -5.69 -2.69
N SER A 89 -8.07 -6.96 -2.57
CA SER A 89 -7.16 -8.10 -2.51
C SER A 89 -6.69 -8.56 -3.90
N CYS A 90 -7.52 -8.37 -4.94
CA CYS A 90 -7.24 -8.84 -6.29
C CYS A 90 -6.75 -7.72 -7.23
N ALA A 91 -7.16 -6.48 -6.99
CA ALA A 91 -6.75 -5.34 -7.79
C ALA A 91 -5.32 -4.93 -7.44
N PRO A 92 -4.53 -4.43 -8.42
CA PRO A 92 -3.19 -3.92 -8.18
C PRO A 92 -3.24 -2.56 -7.46
N VAL A 93 -3.55 -2.58 -6.16
CA VAL A 93 -3.53 -1.39 -5.30
C VAL A 93 -2.12 -1.14 -4.77
N GLN A 94 -1.69 0.12 -4.78
CA GLN A 94 -0.38 0.51 -4.26
C GLN A 94 -0.54 1.14 -2.87
N GLY A 95 0.22 0.66 -1.89
CA GLY A 95 0.21 1.19 -0.53
C GLY A 95 1.56 1.83 -0.18
N HIS A 96 1.70 3.14 -0.34
CA HIS A 96 2.94 3.87 -0.09
C HIS A 96 3.00 4.43 1.32
N ILE A 97 4.13 4.26 2.00
CA ILE A 97 4.39 4.95 3.27
C ILE A 97 4.95 6.33 2.93
N ALA A 98 4.14 7.37 3.04
CA ALA A 98 4.52 8.73 2.68
C ALA A 98 5.32 9.44 3.80
N GLY A 99 5.17 9.05 5.06
CA GLY A 99 5.99 9.58 6.16
C GLY A 99 5.79 8.85 7.48
N ILE A 100 6.89 8.59 8.20
CA ILE A 100 6.90 7.94 9.54
C ILE A 100 7.40 8.91 10.63
N VAL A 101 8.02 10.03 10.25
CA VAL A 101 8.89 10.81 11.15
C VAL A 101 8.19 11.99 11.86
N ASP A 102 6.90 12.23 11.58
CA ASP A 102 6.21 13.40 12.13
C ASP A 102 5.67 13.12 13.55
N ILE A 103 6.54 13.42 14.52
CA ILE A 103 6.21 13.46 15.95
C ILE A 103 5.71 14.89 16.26
N PRO A 104 4.42 15.08 16.61
CA PRO A 104 3.88 16.38 16.95
C PRO A 104 4.57 16.85 18.23
N LYS A 105 5.32 17.95 18.13
CA LYS A 105 5.80 18.68 19.29
C LYS A 105 4.68 19.59 19.78
N PHE A 106 4.32 19.43 21.06
CA PHE A 106 3.41 20.28 21.85
C PHE A 106 1.95 20.38 21.37
N GLY A 107 1.05 19.80 22.17
CA GLY A 107 -0.33 20.30 22.31
C GLY A 107 -1.33 20.00 21.18
N SER A 108 -0.94 19.29 20.12
CA SER A 108 -1.87 18.74 19.12
C SER A 108 -1.85 17.20 19.20
N PRO A 109 -3.00 16.52 19.29
CA PRO A 109 -3.04 15.05 19.43
C PRO A 109 -2.87 14.36 18.06
N PHE A 110 -2.05 14.88 17.16
CA PHE A 110 -1.97 14.40 15.78
C PHE A 110 -0.55 13.98 15.38
N HIS A 111 -0.23 12.72 15.66
CA HIS A 111 0.84 11.96 15.03
C HIS A 111 0.51 11.74 13.56
N PHE A 112 1.30 12.36 12.68
CA PHE A 112 1.07 12.34 11.24
C PHE A 112 1.86 11.19 10.62
N GLN A 113 1.12 10.21 10.12
CA GLN A 113 1.67 9.08 9.40
C GLN A 113 0.79 8.90 8.19
N ARG A 114 1.27 9.30 7.02
CA ARG A 114 0.49 9.27 5.78
C ARG A 114 0.81 7.97 5.06
N ARG A 115 -0.20 7.14 4.83
CA ARG A 115 -0.12 6.01 3.90
C ARG A 115 -1.10 6.26 2.77
N GLU A 116 -0.60 6.25 1.54
CA GLU A 116 -1.38 6.51 0.34
C GLU A 116 -1.79 5.18 -0.28
N LEU A 117 -3.10 4.94 -0.39
CA LEU A 117 -3.65 3.84 -1.18
C LEU A 117 -4.10 4.39 -2.53
N CYS A 118 -3.41 4.04 -3.61
CA CYS A 118 -3.75 4.48 -4.95
C CYS A 118 -4.64 3.43 -5.64
N LEU A 119 -5.90 3.78 -5.89
CA LEU A 119 -6.90 2.97 -6.60
C LEU A 119 -7.10 3.50 -8.01
N HIS A 120 -7.17 2.62 -9.01
CA HIS A 120 -7.40 3.06 -10.38
C HIS A 120 -8.86 3.52 -10.60
N ASP A 121 -9.07 4.67 -11.22
CA ASP A 121 -10.38 5.32 -11.36
C ASP A 121 -11.36 4.56 -12.30
N SER A 122 -10.84 3.69 -13.18
CA SER A 122 -11.71 2.87 -14.05
C SER A 122 -12.57 1.86 -13.29
N TRP A 123 -12.30 1.61 -12.01
CA TRP A 123 -13.12 0.72 -11.17
C TRP A 123 -14.32 1.44 -10.55
N VAL A 124 -14.38 2.76 -10.69
CA VAL A 124 -15.43 3.62 -10.11
C VAL A 124 -16.33 4.22 -11.20
N SER A 125 -15.92 4.17 -12.47
CA SER A 125 -16.71 4.64 -13.61
C SER A 125 -17.67 3.56 -14.13
N TYR A 126 -18.85 3.44 -13.50
CA TYR A 126 -20.05 2.81 -14.08
C TYR A 126 -21.30 3.59 -13.65
#